data_AF-A0A537ILH6-F1
#
_entry.id   AF-A0A537ILH6-F1
#
_cell.length_a   1.000
_cell.length_b   1.000
_cell.length_c   1.000
_cell.angle_alpha   90.00
_cell.angle_beta   90.00
_cell.angle_gamma   90.00
#
_symmetry.space_group_name_H-M   'P 1'
#
loop_
_entity.id
_entity.type
_entity.pdbx_description
1 polymer ?
#
loop_
_entity_poly.entity_id
_entity_poly.type
_entity_poly.pdbx_seq_one_letter_code
_entity_poly.pdbx_strand_id
1 'polypeptide(L)'
;MGILGTNEILTILLIAVLIGLIPLIFFLITQQNTLKIIQPQNRMMQPGEVWLQLIPLFNLVWHFVVVTKISESIRRELASENTFSFEQQNNPYANNSYGQTKPTYGIGIAYCILYCCSILIGALTGIACLICWIIYWVQLSDYKNKIQAKIYTQDYSKSTPQ
;
A
#
# COMPACT_ATOMS: atom_id res chain seq x y z
N MET A 1 26.44 -35.61 -5.05
CA MET A 1 25.77 -34.29 -4.98
C MET A 1 26.52 -33.48 -3.94
N GLY A 2 27.25 -32.44 -4.37
CA GLY A 2 28.07 -31.65 -3.45
C GLY A 2 27.19 -30.92 -2.45
N ILE A 3 27.40 -31.15 -1.16
CA ILE A 3 26.77 -30.36 -0.10
C ILE A 3 27.34 -28.94 -0.22
N LEU A 4 26.46 -27.95 -0.40
CA LEU A 4 26.86 -26.53 -0.37
C LEU A 4 27.56 -26.26 0.96
N GLY A 5 28.76 -25.67 0.90
CA GLY A 5 29.47 -25.29 2.12
C GLY A 5 28.73 -24.16 2.86
N THR A 6 29.07 -23.99 4.13
CA THR A 6 28.45 -22.98 5.00
C THR A 6 28.60 -21.57 4.43
N ASN A 7 29.72 -21.29 3.75
CA ASN A 7 30.00 -19.99 3.14
C ASN A 7 29.06 -19.72 1.96
N GLU A 8 28.84 -20.72 1.11
CA GLU A 8 27.93 -20.64 -0.03
C GLU A 8 26.48 -20.46 0.41
N ILE A 9 26.06 -21.17 1.47
CA ILE A 9 24.73 -21.00 2.08
C ILE A 9 24.58 -19.57 2.62
N LEU A 10 25.58 -19.05 3.32
CA LEU A 10 25.56 -17.69 3.86
C LEU A 10 25.48 -16.65 2.74
N THR A 11 26.24 -16.83 1.65
CA THR A 11 26.21 -15.95 0.47
C THR A 11 24.84 -15.97 -0.20
N ILE A 12 24.25 -17.15 -0.41
CA ILE A 12 22.90 -17.29 -1.01
C ILE A 12 21.85 -16.61 -0.13
N LEU A 13 21.91 -16.80 1.19
CA LEU A 13 20.99 -16.18 2.13
C LEU A 13 21.11 -14.65 2.12
N LEU A 14 22.34 -14.12 2.11
CA LEU A 14 22.59 -12.67 2.02
C LEU A 14 22.02 -12.09 0.72
N ILE A 15 22.25 -12.74 -0.42
CA ILE A 15 21.71 -12.32 -1.72
C ILE A 15 20.18 -12.35 -1.71
N ALA A 16 19.56 -13.40 -1.18
CA ALA A 16 18.12 -13.50 -1.06
C ALA A 16 17.52 -12.38 -0.19
N VAL A 17 18.18 -12.04 0.92
CA VAL A 17 17.78 -10.92 1.79
C VAL A 17 17.89 -9.60 1.04
N LEU A 18 18.98 -9.35 0.32
CA LEU A 18 19.17 -8.11 -0.44
C LEU A 18 18.12 -7.96 -1.55
N ILE A 19 17.83 -9.04 -2.28
CA ILE A 19 16.80 -9.06 -3.32
C ILE A 19 15.41 -8.78 -2.74
N GLY A 20 15.11 -9.28 -1.54
CA GLY A 20 13.84 -9.00 -0.85
C GLY A 20 13.76 -7.59 -0.25
N LEU A 21 14.89 -7.04 0.21
CA LEU A 21 14.94 -5.74 0.88
C LEU A 21 14.64 -4.59 -0.09
N ILE A 22 15.18 -4.64 -1.30
CA ILE A 22 15.00 -3.57 -2.30
C ILE A 22 13.51 -3.28 -2.58
N PRO A 23 12.69 -4.25 -3.03
CA PRO A 23 11.28 -3.99 -3.32
C PRO A 23 10.48 -3.65 -2.06
N LEU A 24 10.87 -4.15 -0.88
CA LEU A 24 10.29 -3.75 0.40
C LEU A 24 10.48 -2.25 0.66
N ILE A 25 11.68 -1.71 0.43
CA ILE A 25 11.94 -0.28 0.60
C ILE A 25 11.10 0.56 -0.37
N PHE A 26 11.01 0.16 -1.64
CA PHE A 26 10.15 0.85 -2.62
C PHE A 26 8.66 0.82 -2.23
N PHE A 27 8.20 -0.28 -1.66
CA PHE A 27 6.85 -0.41 -1.14
C PHE A 27 6.58 0.56 0.01
N LEU A 28 7.48 0.67 0.99
CA LEU A 28 7.36 1.63 2.10
C LEU A 28 7.39 3.09 1.60
N ILE A 29 8.27 3.41 0.66
CA ILE A 29 8.32 4.72 0.01
C ILE A 29 7.00 5.03 -0.69
N THR A 30 6.39 4.04 -1.36
CA THR A 30 5.09 4.23 -2.03
C THR A 30 4.02 4.59 -1.02
N GLN A 31 3.93 3.87 0.11
CA GLN A 31 2.99 4.18 1.19
C GLN A 31 3.22 5.56 1.79
N GLN A 32 4.47 5.91 2.09
CA GLN A 32 4.85 7.21 2.60
C GLN A 32 4.43 8.33 1.64
N ASN A 33 4.68 8.16 0.35
CA ASN A 33 4.33 9.14 -0.67
C ASN A 33 2.81 9.28 -0.84
N THR A 34 2.06 8.18 -0.78
CA THR A 34 0.60 8.22 -0.77
C THR A 34 0.08 9.07 0.39
N LEU A 35 0.59 8.85 1.60
CA LEU A 35 0.19 9.64 2.78
C LEU A 35 0.60 11.11 2.66
N LYS A 36 1.75 11.43 2.06
CA LYS A 36 2.21 12.82 1.85
C LYS A 36 1.30 13.60 0.89
N ILE A 37 0.75 12.93 -0.12
CA ILE A 37 -0.13 13.56 -1.12
C ILE A 37 -1.52 13.84 -0.54
N ILE A 38 -2.01 12.98 0.37
CA ILE A 38 -3.29 13.18 1.06
C ILE A 38 -3.23 14.43 1.95
N GLN A 39 -4.31 15.19 2.04
CA GLN A 39 -4.35 16.41 2.86
C GLN A 39 -4.16 16.08 4.35
N PRO A 40 -3.42 16.89 5.13
CA PRO A 40 -3.13 16.60 6.54
C PRO A 40 -4.38 16.29 7.38
N GLN A 41 -5.50 16.99 7.18
CA GLN A 41 -6.75 16.71 7.90
C GLN A 41 -7.40 15.35 7.58
N ASN A 42 -7.08 14.77 6.42
CA ASN A 42 -7.63 13.49 5.97
C ASN A 42 -6.71 12.31 6.32
N ARG A 43 -5.49 12.56 6.81
CA ARG A 43 -4.53 11.52 7.18
C ARG A 43 -4.89 10.86 8.52
N MET A 44 -4.86 9.53 8.55
CA MET A 44 -5.02 8.72 9.77
C MET A 44 -3.70 8.35 10.45
N MET A 45 -2.59 8.55 9.74
CA MET A 45 -1.23 8.33 10.23
C MET A 45 -0.27 9.32 9.61
N GLN A 46 0.85 9.54 10.30
CA GLN A 46 1.93 10.35 9.76
C GLN A 46 2.68 9.55 8.68
N PRO A 47 3.18 10.17 7.60
CA PRO A 47 3.88 9.47 6.54
C PRO A 47 5.12 8.68 7.00
N GLY A 48 5.79 9.12 8.08
CA GLY A 48 6.96 8.43 8.63
C GLY A 48 6.63 7.13 9.38
N GLU A 49 5.40 6.96 9.86
CA GLU A 49 4.98 5.82 10.66
C GLU A 49 5.01 4.49 9.89
N VAL A 50 4.99 4.52 8.55
CA VAL A 50 5.12 3.31 7.70
C VAL A 50 6.46 2.59 7.91
N TRP A 51 7.52 3.31 8.29
CA TRP A 51 8.85 2.74 8.47
C TRP A 51 8.96 1.82 9.68
N LEU A 52 8.03 1.91 10.64
CA LEU A 52 7.99 1.00 11.79
C LEU A 52 7.69 -0.45 11.37
N GLN A 53 7.24 -0.68 10.13
CA GLN A 53 7.11 -2.02 9.53
C GLN A 53 8.47 -2.73 9.37
N LEU A 54 9.61 -2.04 9.47
CA LEU A 54 10.92 -2.70 9.44
C LEU A 54 11.28 -3.40 10.75
N ILE A 55 10.52 -3.19 11.82
CA ILE A 55 10.79 -3.77 13.15
C ILE A 55 10.15 -5.18 13.23
N PRO A 56 10.91 -6.29 13.23
CA PRO A 56 10.38 -7.63 12.92
C PRO A 56 9.18 -8.10 13.77
N LEU A 57 9.23 -7.92 15.09
CA LEU A 57 8.15 -8.37 15.99
C LEU A 57 6.97 -7.40 15.98
N PHE A 58 7.25 -6.10 15.92
CA PHE A 58 6.22 -5.06 15.87
C PHE A 58 5.47 -5.07 14.52
N ASN A 59 6.16 -5.44 13.44
CA ASN A 59 5.65 -5.45 12.08
C ASN A 59 4.41 -6.34 11.91
N LEU A 60 4.32 -7.44 12.67
CA LEU A 60 3.19 -8.37 12.60
C LEU A 60 1.84 -7.70 12.84
N VAL A 61 1.78 -6.82 13.84
CA VAL A 61 0.56 -6.06 14.15
C VAL A 61 0.52 -4.78 13.33
N TRP A 62 1.67 -4.15 13.13
CA TRP A 62 1.74 -2.85 12.48
C TRP A 62 1.32 -2.89 11.01
N HIS A 63 1.54 -3.99 10.29
CA HIS A 63 1.04 -4.18 8.93
C HIS A 63 -0.48 -3.94 8.83
N PHE A 64 -1.26 -4.49 9.75
CA PHE A 64 -2.72 -4.31 9.79
C PHE A 64 -3.10 -2.85 10.05
N VAL A 65 -2.38 -2.21 10.98
CA VAL A 65 -2.60 -0.80 11.33
C VAL A 65 -2.35 0.08 10.11
N VAL A 66 -1.22 -0.10 9.42
CA VAL A 66 -0.83 0.71 8.27
C VAL A 66 -1.82 0.54 7.11
N VAL A 67 -2.17 -0.70 6.75
CA VAL A 67 -3.19 -0.98 5.71
C VAL A 67 -4.52 -0.30 6.04
N THR A 68 -4.98 -0.43 7.28
CA THR A 68 -6.27 0.14 7.72
C THR A 68 -6.23 1.67 7.69
N LYS A 69 -5.15 2.28 8.17
CA LYS A 69 -5.02 3.73 8.24
C LYS A 69 -4.82 4.35 6.86
N ILE A 70 -4.04 3.72 5.98
CA ILE A 70 -3.86 4.19 4.59
C ILE A 70 -5.19 4.13 3.84
N SER A 71 -5.88 2.98 3.87
CA SER A 71 -7.18 2.82 3.19
C SER A 71 -8.21 3.85 3.67
N GLU A 72 -8.26 4.09 4.98
CA GLU A 72 -9.13 5.12 5.56
C GLU A 72 -8.71 6.55 5.19
N SER A 73 -7.40 6.83 5.12
CA SER A 73 -6.91 8.14 4.68
C SER A 73 -7.29 8.43 3.23
N ILE A 74 -7.14 7.42 2.36
CA ILE A 74 -7.60 7.50 0.96
C ILE A 74 -9.10 7.72 0.95
N ARG A 75 -9.89 6.92 1.67
CA ARG A 75 -11.36 7.07 1.75
C ARG A 75 -11.77 8.48 2.13
N ARG A 76 -11.13 9.08 3.15
CA ARG A 76 -11.39 10.45 3.60
C ARG A 76 -11.06 11.49 2.53
N GLU A 77 -9.93 11.34 1.85
CA GLU A 77 -9.54 12.22 0.73
C GLU A 77 -10.50 12.13 -0.46
N LEU A 78 -11.01 10.93 -0.74
CA LEU A 78 -12.01 10.69 -1.79
C LEU A 78 -13.40 11.22 -1.38
N ALA A 79 -13.75 11.12 -0.10
CA ALA A 79 -15.05 11.53 0.43
C ALA A 79 -15.13 13.03 0.76
N SER A 80 -14.01 13.72 0.99
CA SER A 80 -14.00 15.17 1.16
C SER A 80 -14.49 15.84 -0.12
N GLU A 81 -15.67 16.44 -0.05
CA GLU A 81 -16.44 17.06 -1.12
C GLU A 81 -15.56 17.95 -2.00
N ASN A 82 -15.18 17.45 -3.19
CA ASN A 82 -14.78 18.17 -4.41
C ASN A 82 -14.13 17.19 -5.40
N THR A 83 -14.95 16.38 -6.09
CA THR A 83 -14.61 15.93 -7.45
C THR A 83 -13.69 14.70 -7.56
N PHE A 84 -14.26 13.49 -7.45
CA PHE A 84 -13.73 12.32 -8.17
C PHE A 84 -14.60 12.08 -9.43
N SER A 85 -14.66 13.08 -10.31
CA SER A 85 -15.50 13.04 -11.52
C SER A 85 -14.75 12.54 -12.76
N PHE A 86 -13.84 11.56 -12.62
CA PHE A 86 -13.12 11.00 -13.79
C PHE A 86 -13.54 9.57 -14.15
N GLU A 87 -14.20 8.83 -13.25
CA GLU A 87 -14.68 7.45 -13.51
C GLU A 87 -16.21 7.31 -13.44
N GLN A 88 -16.96 8.40 -13.28
CA GLN A 88 -18.43 8.31 -13.16
C GLN A 88 -19.15 8.09 -14.50
N GLN A 89 -18.47 8.19 -15.64
CA GLN A 89 -19.15 8.15 -16.95
C GLN A 89 -19.37 6.73 -17.52
N ASN A 90 -18.71 5.67 -17.04
CA ASN A 90 -18.79 4.33 -17.66
C ASN A 90 -18.82 3.13 -16.70
N ASN A 91 -19.14 3.33 -15.42
CA ASN A 91 -19.27 2.21 -14.48
C ASN A 91 -20.75 2.02 -14.08
N PRO A 92 -21.43 0.94 -14.51
CA PRO A 92 -22.84 0.67 -14.16
C PRO A 92 -23.08 0.39 -12.66
N TYR A 93 -22.02 0.41 -11.83
CA TYR A 93 -22.09 0.34 -10.36
C TYR A 93 -21.87 1.69 -9.67
N ALA A 94 -21.94 2.82 -10.40
CA ALA A 94 -21.68 4.18 -9.89
C ALA A 94 -22.81 4.81 -9.05
N ASN A 95 -23.73 4.00 -8.53
CA ASN A 95 -24.74 4.40 -7.56
C ASN A 95 -24.27 4.05 -6.14
N ASN A 96 -23.67 5.05 -5.47
CA ASN A 96 -23.40 5.11 -4.02
C ASN A 96 -22.31 4.16 -3.47
N SER A 97 -21.03 4.57 -3.42
CA SER A 97 -20.05 3.86 -2.55
C SER A 97 -18.68 4.50 -2.26
N TYR A 98 -18.25 5.61 -2.88
CA TYR A 98 -16.91 6.17 -2.60
C TYR A 98 -16.72 6.59 -1.12
N GLY A 99 -17.81 6.88 -0.40
CA GLY A 99 -17.77 7.11 1.05
C GLY A 99 -17.86 5.84 1.91
N GLN A 100 -18.30 4.69 1.36
CA GLN A 100 -18.63 3.49 2.12
C GLN A 100 -17.59 2.36 2.02
N THR A 101 -16.90 2.21 0.90
CA THR A 101 -15.87 1.16 0.77
C THR A 101 -14.48 1.72 1.09
N LYS A 102 -13.71 0.99 1.92
CA LYS A 102 -12.31 1.34 2.21
C LYS A 102 -11.44 0.86 1.02
N PRO A 103 -10.96 1.76 0.13
CA PRO A 103 -10.13 1.36 -1.00
C PRO A 103 -8.84 0.72 -0.48
N THR A 104 -8.31 -0.28 -1.18
CA THR A 104 -7.12 -1.08 -0.79
C THR A 104 -7.22 -1.94 0.47
N TYR A 105 -8.29 -1.79 1.26
CA TYR A 105 -8.44 -2.51 2.53
C TYR A 105 -8.54 -4.02 2.36
N GLY A 106 -9.43 -4.51 1.48
CA GLY A 106 -9.67 -5.95 1.34
C GLY A 106 -8.41 -6.74 0.97
N ILE A 107 -7.70 -6.30 -0.07
CA ILE A 107 -6.46 -6.94 -0.50
C ILE A 107 -5.32 -6.74 0.51
N GLY A 108 -5.26 -5.58 1.17
CA GLY A 108 -4.25 -5.32 2.20
C GLY A 108 -4.44 -6.19 3.43
N ILE A 109 -5.68 -6.43 3.88
CA ILE A 109 -5.97 -7.35 4.99
C ILE A 109 -5.65 -8.79 4.59
N ALA A 110 -6.03 -9.22 3.38
CA ALA A 110 -5.67 -10.54 2.88
C ALA A 110 -4.14 -10.76 2.89
N TYR A 111 -3.38 -9.76 2.44
CA TYR A 111 -1.92 -9.76 2.54
C TYR A 111 -1.43 -9.89 3.99
N CYS A 112 -1.97 -9.11 4.93
CA CYS A 112 -1.55 -9.17 6.34
C CYS A 112 -1.82 -10.55 6.97
N ILE A 113 -2.98 -11.15 6.69
CA ILE A 113 -3.35 -12.49 7.17
C ILE A 113 -2.38 -13.53 6.60
N LEU A 114 -2.15 -13.50 5.29
CA LEU A 114 -1.23 -14.42 4.61
C LEU A 114 0.21 -14.27 5.11
N TYR A 115 0.65 -13.06 5.43
CA TYR A 115 1.95 -12.80 6.03
C TYR A 115 2.09 -13.52 7.38
N CYS A 116 1.11 -13.39 8.27
CA CYS A 116 1.10 -14.12 9.54
C CYS A 116 1.06 -15.65 9.33
N CYS A 117 0.23 -16.14 8.40
CA CYS A 117 0.18 -17.57 8.08
C CYS A 117 1.51 -18.10 7.52
N SER A 118 2.23 -17.29 6.73
CA SER A 118 3.50 -17.69 6.11
C SER A 118 4.59 -18.01 7.14
N ILE A 119 4.54 -17.35 8.30
CA ILE A 119 5.47 -17.58 9.41
C ILE A 119 5.18 -18.93 10.10
N LEU A 120 3.91 -19.36 10.12
CA LEU A 120 3.48 -20.58 10.82
C LEU A 120 3.51 -21.83 9.92
N ILE A 121 3.15 -21.69 8.64
CA ILE A 121 2.88 -22.81 7.71
C ILE A 121 4.01 -22.99 6.68
N GLY A 122 4.85 -21.97 6.46
CA GLY A 122 6.03 -22.04 5.61
C GLY A 122 5.79 -21.65 4.14
N ALA A 123 6.60 -22.23 3.24
CA ALA A 123 6.86 -21.69 1.89
C ALA A 123 5.63 -21.57 0.97
N LEU A 124 4.63 -22.45 1.09
CA LEU A 124 3.45 -22.45 0.20
C LEU A 124 2.61 -21.18 0.38
N THR A 125 2.38 -20.78 1.64
CA THR A 125 1.73 -19.53 2.01
C THR A 125 2.55 -18.30 1.64
N GLY A 126 3.86 -18.43 1.49
CA GLY A 126 4.77 -17.36 1.07
C GLY A 126 4.47 -16.85 -0.34
N ILE A 127 4.16 -17.74 -1.30
CA ILE A 127 3.85 -17.35 -2.68
C ILE A 127 2.54 -16.57 -2.74
N ALA A 128 1.49 -17.07 -2.09
CA ALA A 128 0.21 -16.37 -2.02
C ALA A 128 0.35 -14.99 -1.34
N CYS A 129 1.13 -14.92 -0.26
CA CYS A 129 1.47 -13.67 0.40
C CYS A 129 2.15 -12.68 -0.56
N LEU A 130 3.12 -13.14 -1.34
CA LEU A 130 3.84 -12.31 -2.31
C LEU A 130 2.88 -11.77 -3.39
N ILE A 131 1.98 -12.62 -3.92
CA ILE A 131 0.98 -12.19 -4.92
C ILE A 131 0.07 -11.11 -4.33
N CYS A 132 -0.51 -11.34 -3.15
CA CYS A 132 -1.38 -10.35 -2.50
C CYS A 132 -0.64 -9.05 -2.18
N TRP A 133 0.64 -9.13 -1.79
CA TRP A 133 1.48 -7.97 -1.54
C TRP A 133 1.69 -7.13 -2.81
N ILE A 134 1.99 -7.77 -3.95
CA ILE A 134 2.14 -7.08 -5.24
C ILE A 134 0.82 -6.43 -5.67
N ILE A 135 -0.32 -7.14 -5.57
CA ILE A 135 -1.63 -6.59 -5.94
C ILE A 135 -1.96 -5.38 -5.05
N TYR A 136 -1.74 -5.48 -3.73
CA TYR A 136 -1.93 -4.36 -2.81
C TYR A 136 -1.04 -3.17 -3.18
N TRP A 137 0.22 -3.41 -3.53
CA TRP A 137 1.15 -2.36 -3.91
C TRP A 137 0.74 -1.65 -5.21
N VAL A 138 0.37 -2.40 -6.25
CA VAL A 138 -0.13 -1.85 -7.53
C VAL A 138 -1.37 -1.00 -7.27
N GLN A 139 -2.36 -1.53 -6.54
CA GLN A 139 -3.60 -0.82 -6.25
C GLN A 139 -3.35 0.46 -5.46
N LEU A 140 -2.42 0.43 -4.48
CA LEU A 140 -2.03 1.62 -3.72
C LEU A 140 -1.39 2.69 -4.62
N SER A 141 -0.55 2.29 -5.57
CA SER A 141 0.06 3.18 -6.55
C SER A 141 -0.98 3.84 -7.46
N ASP A 142 -2.00 3.09 -7.87
CA ASP A 142 -3.09 3.61 -8.69
C ASP A 142 -3.88 4.70 -7.96
N TYR A 143 -4.28 4.46 -6.71
CA TYR A 143 -4.98 5.46 -5.90
C TYR A 143 -4.11 6.71 -5.64
N LYS A 144 -2.82 6.52 -5.38
CA LYS A 144 -1.87 7.64 -5.25
C LYS A 144 -1.88 8.52 -6.52
N ASN A 145 -1.77 7.90 -7.69
CA ASN A 145 -1.75 8.62 -8.97
C ASN A 145 -3.08 9.33 -9.23
N LYS A 146 -4.22 8.69 -8.91
CA LYS A 146 -5.56 9.29 -9.03
C LYS A 146 -5.72 10.54 -8.14
N ILE A 147 -5.28 10.48 -6.88
CA ILE A 147 -5.34 11.64 -5.96
C ILE A 147 -4.40 12.75 -6.45
N GLN A 148 -3.19 12.41 -6.87
CA GLN A 148 -2.23 13.39 -7.37
C GLN A 148 -2.76 14.10 -8.64
N ALA A 149 -3.38 13.37 -9.57
CA ALA A 149 -4.03 13.95 -10.75
C ALA A 149 -5.13 14.95 -10.37
N LYS A 150 -5.97 14.61 -9.37
CA LYS A 150 -7.00 15.52 -8.85
C LYS A 150 -6.41 16.81 -8.29
N ILE A 151 -5.33 16.74 -7.52
CA ILE A 151 -4.69 17.93 -6.94
C ILE A 151 -4.20 18.85 -8.06
N TYR A 152 -3.55 18.30 -9.09
CA TYR A 152 -3.09 19.09 -10.24
C TYR A 152 -4.24 19.79 -10.98
N THR A 153 -5.39 19.13 -11.18
CA THR A 153 -6.52 19.77 -11.86
C THR A 153 -7.15 20.87 -11.02
N GLN A 154 -7.22 20.68 -9.69
CA GLN A 154 -7.68 21.72 -8.77
C GLN A 154 -6.76 22.95 -8.77
N ASP A 155 -5.44 22.75 -8.73
CA ASP A 155 -4.49 23.86 -8.77
C ASP A 155 -4.53 24.61 -10.10
N TYR A 156 -4.66 23.89 -11.22
CA TYR A 156 -4.83 24.49 -12.54
C TYR A 156 -6.08 25.38 -12.62
N SER A 157 -7.23 24.88 -12.15
CA SER A 157 -8.50 25.63 -12.18
C SER A 157 -8.46 26.94 -11.38
N LYS A 158 -7.67 27.01 -10.31
CA LYS A 158 -7.50 28.23 -9.50
C LYS A 158 -6.58 29.26 -10.15
N SER A 159 -5.66 28.80 -11.01
CA SER A 159 -4.64 29.66 -11.62
C SER A 159 -5.10 30.40 -12.88
N THR A 160 -6.24 29.99 -13.46
CA THR A 160 -6.80 30.60 -14.69
C THR A 160 -8.06 31.41 -14.33
N PRO A 161 -7.98 32.75 -14.17
CA PRO A 161 -9.18 33.56 -13.96
C PRO A 161 -10.07 33.52 -15.21
N GLN A 162 -11.38 33.31 -15.01
CA GLN A 162 -12.41 33.39 -16.06
C GLN A 162 -12.56 34.83 -16.58
#